data_AF-A0A661ANV3-F1
#
_entry.id   AF-A0A661ANV3-F1
#
_cell.length_a   1.000
_cell.length_b   1.000
_cell.length_c   1.000
_cell.angle_alpha   90.00
_cell.angle_beta   90.00
_cell.angle_gamma   90.00
#
_symmetry.space_group_name_H-M   'P 1'
#
loop_
_entity.id
_entity.type
_entity.pdbx_description
1 polymer ?
#
loop_
_entity_poly.entity_id
_entity_poly.type
_entity_poly.pdbx_seq_one_letter_code
_entity_poly.pdbx_strand_id
1 'polypeptide(L)' 'AREVWREAHPPFRVGGKTGSLTGSNPRGRYEWFVGFAPLEAPEVVVAVLIVNGKYWRLKSSYLALKVMEEYLKRRGYVD' A
#
# COMPACT_ATOMS: atom_id res chain seq x y z
N ALA A 1 8.79 9.52 -11.57
CA ALA A 1 8.23 8.19 -11.26
C ALA A 1 9.27 7.19 -10.76
N ARG A 2 10.43 7.01 -11.43
CA ARG A 2 11.53 6.13 -10.96
C ARG A 2 12.30 6.63 -9.73
N GLU A 3 12.25 7.94 -9.47
CA GLU A 3 12.99 8.60 -8.38
C GLU A 3 12.34 8.39 -7.00
N VAL A 4 11.00 8.44 -6.94
CA VAL A 4 10.20 8.15 -5.72
C VAL A 4 10.40 6.70 -5.21
N TRP A 5 10.80 5.76 -6.09
CA TRP A 5 11.07 4.38 -5.69
C TRP A 5 12.44 4.19 -5.03
N ARG A 6 13.37 5.16 -5.12
CA ARG A 6 14.65 5.08 -4.37
C ARG A 6 14.50 5.55 -2.93
N GLU A 7 13.65 6.54 -2.67
CA GLU A 7 13.43 7.09 -1.32
C GLU A 7 12.57 6.20 -0.40
N ALA A 8 11.84 5.23 -0.96
CA ALA A 8 10.85 4.44 -0.22
C ALA A 8 11.32 3.01 0.08
N HIS A 9 12.61 2.76 0.29
CA HIS A 9 13.06 1.44 0.76
C HIS A 9 12.69 1.32 2.24
N PRO A 10 11.59 0.64 2.58
CA PRO A 10 11.27 0.40 3.98
C PRO A 10 12.37 -0.53 4.50
N PRO A 11 12.71 -0.48 5.80
CA PRO A 11 13.68 -1.41 6.37
C PRO A 11 13.16 -2.86 6.43
N PHE A 12 11.96 -3.11 5.90
CA PHE A 12 11.33 -4.41 5.75
C PHE A 12 10.85 -4.62 4.31
N ARG A 13 10.78 -5.88 3.90
CA ARG A 13 10.18 -6.27 2.61
C ARG A 13 8.68 -6.50 2.76
N VAL A 14 7.95 -6.20 1.69
CA VAL A 14 6.49 -6.35 1.62
C VAL A 14 6.14 -7.36 0.54
N GLY A 15 5.30 -8.33 0.87
CA GLY A 15 4.63 -9.19 -0.09
C GLY A 15 3.22 -8.68 -0.38
N GLY A 16 2.76 -8.74 -1.63
CA GLY A 16 1.37 -8.35 -1.90
C GLY A 16 1.02 -8.32 -3.37
N LYS A 17 -0.27 -8.04 -3.63
CA LYS A 17 -0.83 -7.98 -4.98
C LYS A 17 -1.68 -6.73 -5.14
N THR A 18 -1.48 -6.07 -6.28
CA THR A 18 -2.31 -4.96 -6.75
C THR A 18 -3.46 -5.46 -7.62
N GLY A 19 -4.52 -4.68 -7.66
CA GLY A 19 -5.49 -4.75 -8.75
C GLY A 19 -6.18 -3.41 -8.97
N SER A 20 -6.88 -3.33 -10.09
CA SER A 20 -7.55 -2.11 -10.51
C SER A 20 -8.74 -2.41 -11.39
N LEU A 21 -9.75 -1.56 -11.29
CA LEU A 21 -10.96 -1.59 -12.12
C LEU A 21 -11.37 -0.15 -12.40
N THR A 22 -11.87 0.16 -13.59
CA THR A 22 -12.60 1.41 -13.81
C THR A 22 -14.08 1.10 -13.71
N GLY A 23 -14.76 1.72 -12.75
CA GLY A 23 -16.16 1.45 -12.44
C GLY A 23 -17.03 2.70 -12.51
N SER A 24 -18.34 2.49 -12.51
CA SER A 24 -19.34 3.55 -12.63
C SER A 24 -20.10 3.86 -11.33
N ASN A 25 -20.01 3.01 -10.29
CA ASN A 25 -20.76 3.19 -9.05
C ASN A 25 -19.97 2.80 -7.77
N PRO A 26 -19.36 3.76 -7.05
CA PRO A 26 -19.14 5.15 -7.46
C PRO A 26 -18.25 5.24 -8.72
N ARG A 27 -18.44 6.29 -9.51
CA ARG A 27 -17.64 6.51 -10.73
C ARG A 27 -16.20 6.80 -10.36
N GLY A 28 -15.27 6.04 -10.91
CA GLY A 28 -13.84 6.29 -10.72
C GLY A 28 -12.94 5.11 -11.06
N ARG A 29 -11.65 5.32 -10.86
CA ARG A 29 -10.61 4.30 -10.91
C ARG A 29 -10.48 3.66 -9.53
N TYR A 30 -10.95 2.43 -9.43
CA TYR A 30 -10.73 1.55 -8.30
C TYR A 30 -9.29 1.06 -8.35
N GLU A 31 -8.63 1.18 -7.22
CA GLU A 31 -7.34 0.58 -6.97
C GLU A 31 -7.40 -0.16 -5.65
N TRP A 32 -6.90 -1.39 -5.65
CA TRP A 32 -6.75 -2.15 -4.43
C TRP A 32 -5.37 -2.74 -4.31
N PHE A 33 -4.98 -2.96 -3.06
CA PHE A 33 -3.79 -3.68 -2.69
C PHE A 33 -4.14 -4.55 -1.48
N VAL A 34 -3.69 -5.79 -1.52
CA VAL A 34 -3.68 -6.66 -0.35
C VAL A 34 -2.26 -7.19 -0.22
N GLY A 35 -1.70 -7.09 0.97
CA GLY A 35 -0.34 -7.55 1.23
C GLY A 35 -0.05 -7.68 2.71
N PHE A 36 1.15 -8.14 3.01
CA PHE A 36 1.62 -8.39 4.36
C PHE A 36 3.08 -7.96 4.52
N ALA A 37 3.46 -7.68 5.76
CA ALA A 37 4.81 -7.30 6.13
C ALA A 37 5.14 -7.73 7.58
N PRO A 38 6.43 -7.96 7.89
CA PRO A 38 7.54 -8.21 6.97
C PRO A 38 7.33 -9.45 6.07
N LEU A 39 8.10 -9.59 4.98
CA LEU A 39 7.96 -10.70 4.04
C LEU A 39 8.38 -12.04 4.65
N GLU A 40 9.41 -12.01 5.50
CA GLU A 40 10.08 -13.18 6.09
C GLU A 40 9.35 -13.70 7.32
N ALA A 41 8.78 -12.79 8.12
CA ALA A 41 8.03 -13.07 9.32
C ALA A 41 6.81 -12.14 9.37
N PRO A 42 5.68 -12.50 8.71
CA PRO A 42 4.54 -11.62 8.58
C PRO A 42 3.85 -11.32 9.93
N GLU A 43 3.70 -10.03 10.25
CA GLU A 43 3.09 -9.54 11.50
C GLU A 43 1.78 -8.78 11.27
N VAL A 44 1.58 -8.26 10.05
CA VAL A 44 0.38 -7.51 9.68
C VAL A 44 -0.01 -7.79 8.24
N VAL A 45 -1.32 -7.90 8.00
CA VAL A 45 -1.94 -7.92 6.67
C VAL A 45 -2.76 -6.64 6.52
N VAL A 46 -2.61 -5.95 5.38
CA VAL A 46 -3.36 -4.73 5.07
C VAL A 46 -4.06 -4.91 3.73
N ALA A 47 -5.37 -4.66 3.73
CA ALA A 47 -6.18 -4.53 2.52
C ALA A 47 -6.64 -3.08 2.37
N VAL A 48 -6.33 -2.48 1.23
CA VAL A 48 -6.73 -1.10 0.89
C VAL A 48 -7.54 -1.13 -0.40
N LEU A 49 -8.69 -0.45 -0.39
CA LEU A 49 -9.48 -0.14 -1.58
C LEU A 49 -9.71 1.37 -1.64
N ILE A 50 -9.33 1.99 -2.77
CA ILE A 50 -9.53 3.41 -3.03
C ILE A 50 -10.27 3.56 -4.34
N VAL A 51 -11.28 4.44 -4.38
CA VAL A 51 -11.90 4.90 -5.63
C VAL A 51 -11.42 6.32 -5.93
N ASN A 52 -10.50 6.45 -6.89
CA ASN A 52 -10.04 7.74 -7.37
C ASN A 52 -11.05 8.30 -8.39
N GLY A 53 -11.61 9.48 -8.11
CA GLY A 53 -12.52 10.19 -9.02
C GLY A 53 -11.81 10.85 -10.21
N LYS A 54 -12.19 12.09 -10.56
CA LYS A 54 -11.62 12.85 -11.71
C LYS A 54 -10.09 13.00 -11.66
N TYR A 55 -9.51 13.07 -10.46
CA TYR A 55 -8.07 13.20 -10.27
C TYR A 55 -7.55 11.97 -9.54
N TRP A 56 -6.50 11.37 -10.10
CA TRP A 56 -5.77 10.33 -9.38
C TRP A 56 -4.90 10.96 -8.31
N ARG A 57 -5.14 10.62 -7.05
CA ARG A 57 -4.42 11.24 -5.93
C ARG A 57 -3.59 10.25 -5.12
N LEU A 58 -4.03 9.00 -5.00
CA LEU A 58 -3.41 8.05 -4.08
C LEU A 58 -3.41 6.64 -4.65
N LYS A 59 -2.25 5.98 -4.62
CA LYS A 59 -2.12 4.54 -4.93
C LYS A 59 -2.42 3.71 -3.68
N SER A 60 -3.23 2.66 -3.83
CA SER A 60 -3.58 1.74 -2.75
C SER A 60 -2.35 1.10 -2.09
N SER A 61 -1.35 0.70 -2.89
CA SER A 61 -0.11 0.10 -2.39
C SER A 61 0.73 1.05 -1.55
N TYR A 62 0.71 2.36 -1.85
CA TYR A 62 1.44 3.36 -1.08
C TYR A 62 0.79 3.60 0.29
N LEU A 63 -0.54 3.70 0.32
CA LEU A 63 -1.27 3.81 1.59
C LEU A 63 -1.06 2.56 2.45
N ALA A 64 -1.12 1.37 1.85
CA ALA A 64 -0.83 0.13 2.55
C ALA A 64 0.57 0.11 3.15
N LEU A 65 1.59 0.56 2.40
CA LEU A 65 2.95 0.68 2.91
C LEU A 65 3.03 1.62 4.12
N LYS A 66 2.39 2.80 4.07
CA LYS A 66 2.40 3.74 5.21
C LYS A 66 1.71 3.18 6.45
N VAL A 67 0.63 2.43 6.27
CA VAL A 67 -0.04 1.73 7.38
C VAL A 67 0.87 0.64 7.97
N MET A 68 1.53 -0.16 7.13
CA MET A 68 2.47 -1.20 7.57
C MET A 68 3.68 -0.59 8.29
N GLU A 69 4.27 0.48 7.76
CA GLU A 69 5.38 1.20 8.37
C GLU A 69 5.01 1.68 9.79
N GLU A 70 3.87 2.35 9.94
CA GLU A 70 3.42 2.86 11.24
C GLU A 70 3.13 1.73 12.23
N TYR A 71 2.49 0.64 11.79
CA TYR A 71 2.23 -0.51 12.64
C TYR A 71 3.53 -1.16 13.14
N LEU A 72 4.48 -1.40 12.23
CA LEU A 72 5.74 -2.06 12.54
C LEU A 72 6.67 -1.19 13.40
N LYS A 73 6.67 0.13 13.20
CA LYS A 73 7.35 1.10 14.08
C LYS A 73 6.84 1.01 15.52
N ARG A 74 5.51 1.01 15.72
CA ARG A 74 4.89 0.87 17.05
C ARG A 74 5.20 -0.48 17.73
N ARG A 75 5.57 -1.47 16.94
CA ARG A 75 5.93 -2.82 17.41
C ARG A 75 7.44 -3.01 17.60
N GLY A 76 8.25 -2.00 17.29
CA GLY A 76 9.72 -2.05 17.45
C GLY A 76 10.45 -2.84 16.36
N TYR A 77 9.84 -3.05 15.20
CA TYR A 77 10.49 -3.73 14.05
C TYR A 77 11.30 -2.77 13.18
N VAL A 78 11.13 -1.46 13.37
CA VAL A 78 11.68 -0.40 12.52
C VAL A 78 12.00 0.80 13.40
N ASP A 79 13.24 1.26 13.35
CA ASP A 79 13.68 2.52 13.95
C ASP A 79 13.17 3.75 13.18
#